data_AF-Q4TE65-F1
#
_entry.id   AF-Q4TE65-F1
#
_cell.length_a   1.000
_cell.length_b   1.000
_cell.length_c   1.000
_cell.angle_alpha   90.00
_cell.angle_beta   90.00
_cell.angle_gamma   90.00
#
_symmetry.space_group_name_H-M   'P 1'
#
loop_
_entity.id
_entity.type
_entity.pdbx_description
1 polymer ?
#
loop_
_entity_poly.entity_id
_entity_poly.type
_entity_poly.pdbx_seq_one_letter_code
_entity_poly.pdbx_strand_id
1 'polypeptide(L)' 'MLFGLETVPLRKRQETELEVAEMKMLRFSLGVTRMDEIKKEYIRGTAHVRCFGDKVRETRLRWFGHVQRTDSE' A
#
# COMPACT_ATOMS: atom_id res chain seq x y z
N MET A 1 -5.20 -6.24 3.09
CA MET A 1 -4.78 -6.25 4.50
C MET A 1 -4.42 -4.83 4.93
N LEU A 2 -5.39 -3.90 4.97
CA LEU A 2 -5.17 -2.49 5.39
C LEU A 2 -5.83 -2.17 6.72
N PHE A 3 -6.56 -3.14 7.30
CA PHE A 3 -7.26 -2.98 8.56
C PHE A 3 -6.26 -2.66 9.68
N GLY A 4 -6.46 -1.51 10.34
CA GLY A 4 -5.56 -1.00 11.39
C GLY A 4 -4.54 0.05 10.93
N LEU A 5 -4.32 0.29 9.63
CA LEU A 5 -3.41 1.35 9.18
C LEU A 5 -4.05 2.75 9.18
N GLU A 6 -5.35 2.83 9.48
CA GLU A 6 -6.15 4.05 9.57
C GLU A 6 -5.74 4.93 10.75
N THR A 7 -5.42 4.31 11.87
CA THR A 7 -5.16 4.97 13.16
C THR A 7 -3.70 4.88 13.61
N VAL A 8 -2.87 4.09 12.92
CA VAL A 8 -1.45 3.94 13.26
C VAL A 8 -0.62 5.11 12.72
N PRO A 9 0.26 5.72 13.53
CA PRO A 9 1.22 6.70 13.03
C PRO A 9 2.33 6.01 12.23
N LEU A 10 2.23 6.03 10.90
CA LEU A 10 3.27 5.53 10.01
C LEU A 10 4.28 6.65 9.75
N ARG A 11 5.55 6.38 10.03
CA ARG A 11 6.67 7.23 9.62
C ARG A 11 7.02 6.93 8.16
N LYS A 12 7.62 7.90 7.46
CA LYS A 12 8.07 7.73 6.05
C LYS A 12 8.94 6.48 5.86
N ARG A 13 9.82 6.18 6.82
CA ARG A 13 10.65 4.98 6.80
C ARG A 13 9.83 3.68 6.79
N GLN A 14 8.80 3.60 7.62
CA GLN A 14 7.93 2.42 7.72
C GLN A 14 7.11 2.24 6.44
N GLU A 15 6.66 3.33 5.83
CA GLU A 15 5.97 3.29 4.54
C GLU A 15 6.87 2.72 3.44
N THR A 16 8.13 3.14 3.37
CA THR A 16 9.12 2.58 2.44
C THR A 16 9.41 1.11 2.72
N GLU A 17 9.56 0.71 3.99
CA GLU A 17 9.77 -0.70 4.37
C GLU A 17 8.60 -1.58 3.93
N LEU A 18 7.36 -1.10 4.10
CA LEU A 18 6.15 -1.80 3.65
C LEU A 18 6.02 -1.86 2.13
N GLU A 19 6.40 -0.80 1.42
CA GLU A 19 6.42 -0.78 -0.05
C GLU A 19 7.44 -1.80 -0.61
N VAL A 20 8.59 -1.94 0.04
CA VAL A 20 9.60 -2.97 -0.31
C VAL A 20 9.06 -4.37 -0.03
N ALA A 21 8.40 -4.57 1.11
CA ALA A 21 7.79 -5.85 1.45
C ALA A 21 6.70 -6.25 0.42
N GLU A 22 5.81 -5.33 0.05
CA GLU A 22 4.79 -5.54 -0.98
C GLU A 22 5.43 -5.94 -2.31
N MET A 23 6.44 -5.19 -2.77
CA MET A 23 7.13 -5.53 -4.03
C MET A 23 7.85 -6.88 -3.98
N LYS A 24 8.39 -7.28 -2.83
CA LYS A 24 9.02 -8.60 -2.66
C LYS A 24 7.97 -9.72 -2.74
N MET A 25 6.80 -9.52 -2.14
CA MET A 25 5.68 -10.46 -2.22
C MET A 25 5.12 -10.58 -3.63
N LEU A 26 4.94 -9.45 -4.33
CA LEU A 26 4.46 -9.44 -5.71
C LEU A 26 5.42 -10.19 -6.65
N ARG A 27 6.73 -9.92 -6.53
CA ARG A 27 7.77 -10.64 -7.28
C ARG A 27 7.73 -12.14 -7.01
N PHE A 28 7.62 -12.53 -5.75
CA PHE A 28 7.52 -13.93 -5.37
C PHE A 28 6.27 -14.60 -5.98
N SER A 29 5.11 -13.95 -5.91
CA SER A 29 3.85 -14.49 -6.46
C SER A 29 3.85 -14.63 -7.99
N LEU A 30 4.58 -13.76 -8.69
CA LEU A 30 4.67 -13.77 -10.15
C LEU A 30 5.88 -14.57 -10.66
N GLY A 31 6.68 -15.16 -9.76
CA GLY A 31 7.91 -15.86 -10.12
C GLY A 31 9.00 -14.96 -10.72
N VAL A 32 8.90 -13.64 -10.55
CA VAL A 32 9.84 -12.66 -11.12
C VAL A 32 11.05 -12.54 -10.21
N THR A 33 12.21 -12.77 -10.79
CA THR A 33 13.50 -12.68 -10.13
C THR A 33 14.11 -11.28 -10.32
N ARG A 34 15.25 -11.04 -9.68
CA ARG A 34 16.03 -9.82 -9.92
C ARG A 34 16.67 -9.79 -11.31
N MET A 35 16.88 -10.94 -11.95
CA MET A 35 17.53 -11.05 -13.25
C MET A 35 16.63 -10.61 -14.41
N ASP A 36 15.32 -10.63 -14.20
CA ASP A 36 14.36 -10.21 -15.23
C ASP A 36 14.36 -8.68 -15.44
N GLU A 37 15.00 -7.92 -14.54
CA GLU A 37 15.13 -6.45 -14.59
C GLU A 37 13.80 -5.69 -14.82
N ILE A 38 12.68 -6.34 -14.48
CA ILE A 38 11.35 -5.81 -14.72
C ILE A 38 11.09 -4.60 -13.80
N LYS A 39 10.66 -3.51 -14.43
CA LYS A 39 10.26 -2.27 -13.76
C LYS A 39 9.12 -2.51 -12.76
N LYS A 40 9.16 -1.82 -11.62
CA LYS A 40 8.17 -1.99 -10.54
C LYS A 40 6.75 -1.66 -11.01
N GLU A 41 6.63 -0.70 -11.91
CA GLU A 41 5.36 -0.25 -12.49
C GLU A 41 4.69 -1.37 -13.29
N TYR A 42 5.48 -2.14 -14.05
CA TYR A 42 4.97 -3.28 -14.81
C TYR A 42 4.51 -4.41 -13.89
N ILE A 43 5.28 -4.74 -12.86
CA ILE A 43 4.91 -5.76 -11.85
C ILE A 43 3.58 -5.39 -11.18
N ARG A 44 3.43 -4.12 -10.80
CA ARG A 44 2.18 -3.58 -10.22
C ARG A 44 1.01 -3.62 -11.20
N GLY A 45 1.26 -3.26 -12.47
CA GLY A 45 0.27 -3.34 -13.54
C GLY A 45 -0.25 -4.76 -13.76
N THR A 46 0.66 -5.74 -13.87
CA THR A 46 0.29 -7.16 -14.02
C THR A 46 -0.52 -7.66 -12.82
N ALA A 47 -0.12 -7.28 -11.60
CA ALA A 47 -0.85 -7.64 -10.38
C ALA A 47 -2.14 -6.81 -10.16
N HIS A 48 -2.42 -5.80 -10.99
CA HIS A 48 -3.51 -4.83 -10.79
C HIS A 48 -3.50 -4.15 -9.41
N VAL A 49 -2.30 -3.93 -8.88
CA VAL A 49 -2.07 -3.37 -7.54
C VAL A 49 -1.69 -1.89 -7.63
N ARG A 50 -2.44 -1.03 -6.93
CA ARG A 50 -2.05 0.38 -6.69
C ARG A 50 -0.84 0.48 -5.77
N CYS A 51 -0.12 1.61 -5.82
CA CYS A 51 0.98 1.88 -4.91
C CYS A 51 0.54 1.79 -3.44
N PHE A 52 1.37 1.21 -2.58
CA PHE A 52 1.09 1.10 -1.14
C PHE A 52 0.75 2.45 -0.50
N GLY A 53 1.51 3.51 -0.82
CA GLY A 53 1.25 4.85 -0.28
C GLY A 53 -0.13 5.41 -0.65
N ASP A 54 -0.60 5.15 -1.88
CA ASP A 54 -1.94 5.56 -2.29
C ASP A 54 -3.02 4.81 -1.50
N LYS A 55 -2.83 3.50 -1.27
CA LYS A 55 -3.74 2.69 -0.45
C LYS A 55 -3.81 3.22 0.98
N VAL A 56 -2.67 3.52 1.60
CA VAL A 56 -2.61 4.07 2.96
C VAL A 56 -3.30 5.43 3.03
N ARG A 57 -3.04 6.32 2.06
CA ARG A 57 -3.67 7.64 1.99
C ARG A 57 -5.19 7.53 1.85
N GLU A 58 -5.67 6.71 0.93
CA GLU A 58 -7.10 6.46 0.71
C GLU A 58 -7.79 5.94 1.98
N THR A 59 -7.16 4.97 2.65
CA THR A 59 -7.70 4.36 3.87
C THR A 59 -7.79 5.40 5.02
N ARG A 60 -6.76 6.24 5.19
CA ARG A 60 -6.79 7.34 6.18
C ARG A 60 -7.88 8.37 5.88
N LEU A 61 -8.06 8.76 4.62
CA LEU A 61 -9.12 9.69 4.22
C LEU A 61 -10.51 9.12 4.45
N ARG A 62 -10.68 7.82 4.18
CA ARG A 62 -11.94 7.12 4.44
C ARG A 62 -12.28 7.11 5.93
N TRP A 63 -11.28 6.82 6.79
CA TRP A 63 -11.43 6.88 8.25
C TRP A 63 -11.75 8.29 8.74
N PHE A 64 -11.02 9.30 8.25
CA PHE A 64 -11.28 10.69 8.61
C PHE A 64 -12.70 11.14 8.22
N GLY A 65 -13.16 10.77 7.03
CA GLY A 65 -14.55 11.01 6.62
C GLY A 65 -15.58 10.24 7.44
N HIS A 66 -15.23 9.09 8.03
CA HIS A 66 -16.09 8.39 8.98
C HIS A 66 -16.21 9.17 10.30
N VAL A 67 -15.10 9.60 10.88
CA VAL A 67 -15.09 10.43 12.10
C VAL A 67 -15.91 11.71 11.90
N GLN A 68 -15.73 12.41 10.78
CA GLN A 68 -16.51 13.62 10.49
C GLN A 68 -18.03 13.38 10.44
N ARG A 69 -18.47 12.23 9.90
CA ARG A 69 -19.90 11.90 9.84
C ARG A 69 -20.47 11.59 11.22
N THR A 70 -19.67 10.99 12.10
CA THR A 70 -20.07 10.68 13.48
C THR A 70 -20.09 11.91 14.39
N ASP A 71 -19.18 12.88 14.20
CA ASP A 71 -19.16 14.14 14.96
C ASP A 71 -20.26 15.14 14.52
N SER A 72 -20.94 14.88 13.40
CA SER A 72 -22.01 15.75 12.86
C SER A 72 -23.42 15.32 13.28
N GLU A 73 -23.54 14.24 14.06
CA GLU A 73 -24.77 13.79 14.75
C GLU A 73 -24.76 14.23 16.22
#